data_AF-A0A7C5XKW6-F1
#
_entry.id   AF-A0A7C5XKW6-F1
#
_cell.length_a   1.000
_cell.length_b   1.000
_cell.length_c   1.000
_cell.angle_alpha   90.00
_cell.angle_beta   90.00
_cell.angle_gamma   90.00
#
_symmetry.space_group_name_H-M   'P 1'
#
loop_
_entity.id
_entity.type
_entity.pdbx_description
1 polymer ?
#
loop_
_entity_poly.entity_id
_entity_poly.type
_entity_poly.pdbx_seq_one_letter_code
_entity_poly.pdbx_strand_id
1 'polypeptide(L)'
;KEETLDLKEVINEIIGSVKIGELIQYGPENLPAGPDIEKDPNMIIVEGRADVINLLKYGYKNVIALEGAQGKIPETIKELSKQKKIVIAFLDGDHGGDLILRELLAHNVKIDYVARAPAGKEVEELTKKEVVKALEDMVPLVQHLKKMKEYKPVQAVKAETQVQAQLQVLEGVQQAPTVSPQAAKEVLVKIPSQVLERIRTLSGTLEGYLYDENWNEIATVQVREIVSKLESLEKDKVAYIVFDGVITQRLVDLASAKNVKVLIGSRIGGVTKKPENVELLTITDLLTT
;
A
#
# COMPACT_ATOMS: atom_id res chain seq x y z
N LYS A 1 1.12 -21.97 -61.33
CA LYS A 1 0.42 -21.38 -60.17
C LYS A 1 1.53 -21.01 -59.20
N GLU A 2 2.08 -19.81 -59.34
CA GLU A 2 3.14 -19.33 -58.44
C GLU A 2 2.45 -18.84 -57.17
N GLU A 3 2.75 -19.49 -56.05
CA GLU A 3 2.41 -18.97 -54.72
C GLU A 3 3.28 -17.75 -54.48
N THR A 4 2.69 -16.57 -54.65
CA THR A 4 3.30 -15.33 -54.19
C THR A 4 3.29 -15.39 -52.67
N LEU A 5 4.40 -15.81 -52.06
CA LEU A 5 4.62 -15.62 -50.62
C LEU A 5 4.37 -14.14 -50.32
N ASP A 6 3.37 -13.86 -49.48
CA ASP A 6 3.03 -12.50 -49.12
C ASP A 6 4.21 -11.93 -48.32
N LEU A 7 4.99 -11.08 -48.98
CA LEU A 7 6.17 -10.42 -48.39
C LEU A 7 5.82 -9.73 -47.08
N LYS A 8 4.54 -9.33 -46.88
CA LYS A 8 4.06 -8.78 -45.61
C LYS A 8 3.91 -9.82 -44.51
N GLU A 9 3.49 -11.05 -44.83
CA GLU A 9 3.46 -12.14 -43.85
C GLU A 9 4.86 -12.54 -43.44
N VAL A 10 5.79 -12.67 -44.39
CA VAL A 10 7.20 -12.99 -44.09
C VAL A 10 7.86 -11.86 -43.29
N ILE A 11 7.60 -10.59 -43.62
CA ILE A 11 8.09 -9.44 -42.83
C ILE A 11 7.47 -9.42 -41.43
N ASN A 12 6.18 -9.71 -41.28
CA ASN A 12 5.53 -9.77 -39.97
C ASN A 12 6.00 -10.98 -39.14
N GLU A 13 6.31 -12.10 -39.77
CA GLU A 13 6.89 -13.28 -39.12
C GLU A 13 8.34 -12.98 -38.67
N ILE A 14 9.13 -12.31 -39.51
CA ILE A 14 10.49 -11.85 -39.17
C ILE A 14 10.45 -10.77 -38.08
N ILE A 15 9.55 -9.78 -38.14
CA ILE A 15 9.39 -8.76 -37.09
C ILE A 15 8.85 -9.37 -35.79
N GLY A 16 7.98 -10.37 -35.87
CA GLY A 16 7.55 -11.16 -34.70
C GLY A 16 8.70 -11.98 -34.08
N SER A 17 9.68 -12.37 -34.89
CA SER A 17 10.86 -13.14 -34.49
C SER A 17 12.01 -12.25 -33.96
N VAL A 18 12.08 -10.97 -34.37
CA VAL A 18 13.12 -10.03 -33.95
C VAL A 18 12.72 -9.38 -32.61
N LYS A 19 12.96 -10.17 -31.56
CA LYS A 19 13.02 -9.77 -30.14
C LYS A 19 11.68 -9.36 -29.50
N ILE A 20 10.86 -10.36 -29.18
CA ILE A 20 10.25 -10.40 -27.84
C ILE A 20 11.39 -10.07 -26.87
N GLY A 21 11.32 -8.94 -26.16
CA GLY A 21 12.41 -8.49 -25.28
C GLY A 21 12.89 -9.67 -24.46
N GLU A 22 14.15 -10.05 -24.61
CA GLU A 22 14.66 -11.40 -24.31
C GLU A 22 14.16 -11.89 -22.94
N LEU A 23 13.19 -12.81 -22.94
CA LEU A 23 12.73 -13.49 -21.73
C LEU A 23 13.96 -14.16 -21.10
N ILE A 24 14.25 -13.81 -19.86
CA ILE A 24 15.35 -14.39 -19.08
C ILE A 24 14.80 -15.27 -17.97
N GLN A 25 15.69 -16.07 -17.39
CA GLN A 25 15.45 -16.75 -16.12
C GLN A 25 16.17 -15.99 -15.02
N TYR A 26 15.50 -15.76 -13.90
CA TYR A 26 16.04 -14.98 -12.79
C TYR A 26 16.04 -15.78 -11.48
N GLY A 27 17.16 -15.67 -10.75
CA GLY A 27 17.35 -16.31 -9.44
C GLY A 27 17.59 -17.82 -9.50
N PRO A 28 17.88 -18.44 -8.33
CA PRO A 28 18.10 -19.88 -8.21
C PRO A 28 16.88 -20.73 -8.61
N GLU A 29 15.70 -20.14 -8.59
CA GLU A 29 14.42 -20.77 -8.95
C GLU A 29 14.11 -20.67 -10.45
N ASN A 30 15.00 -20.03 -11.24
CA ASN A 30 14.89 -19.86 -12.70
C ASN A 30 13.56 -19.23 -13.16
N LEU A 31 13.07 -18.24 -12.41
CA LEU A 31 11.78 -17.62 -12.66
C LEU A 31 11.76 -16.87 -13.99
N PRO A 32 10.70 -17.02 -14.81
CA PRO A 32 10.54 -16.24 -16.04
C PRO A 32 10.50 -14.75 -15.73
N ALA A 33 11.39 -13.96 -16.32
CA ALA A 33 11.50 -12.54 -16.06
C ALA A 33 11.91 -11.73 -17.29
N GLY A 34 11.68 -10.42 -17.22
CA GLY A 34 12.21 -9.47 -18.18
C GLY A 34 13.67 -9.11 -17.89
N PRO A 35 14.42 -8.66 -18.91
CA PRO A 35 15.87 -8.48 -18.83
C PRO A 35 16.31 -7.34 -17.87
N ASP A 36 15.41 -6.41 -17.55
CA ASP A 36 15.71 -5.25 -16.70
C ASP A 36 15.23 -5.45 -15.26
N ILE A 37 14.74 -6.64 -14.90
CA ILE A 37 14.17 -6.93 -13.58
C ILE A 37 15.12 -6.65 -12.42
N GLU A 38 16.44 -6.79 -12.61
CA GLU A 38 17.43 -6.52 -11.57
C GLU A 38 17.78 -5.02 -11.51
N LYS A 39 17.88 -4.35 -12.66
CA LYS A 39 18.39 -2.97 -12.79
C LYS A 39 17.34 -1.91 -12.50
N ASP A 40 16.08 -2.17 -12.87
CA ASP A 40 14.99 -1.21 -12.70
C ASP A 40 14.63 -1.07 -11.20
N PRO A 41 14.48 0.15 -10.65
CA PRO A 41 14.01 0.34 -9.27
C PRO A 41 12.56 -0.13 -9.05
N ASN A 42 11.78 -0.32 -10.11
CA ASN A 42 10.40 -0.77 -10.07
C ASN A 42 10.30 -2.23 -10.53
N MET A 43 9.38 -2.98 -9.96
CA MET A 43 9.11 -4.37 -10.31
C MET A 43 7.63 -4.59 -10.52
N ILE A 44 7.28 -5.38 -11.54
CA ILE A 44 5.93 -5.89 -11.77
C ILE A 44 5.95 -7.41 -11.56
N ILE A 45 5.14 -7.90 -10.64
CA ILE A 45 4.94 -9.33 -10.36
C ILE A 45 3.68 -9.78 -11.11
N VAL A 46 3.78 -10.87 -11.86
CA VAL A 46 2.68 -11.52 -12.59
C VAL A 46 2.62 -13.01 -12.25
N GLU A 47 1.53 -13.67 -12.64
CA GLU A 47 1.26 -15.06 -12.25
C GLU A 47 2.10 -16.03 -13.08
N GLY A 48 2.06 -15.85 -14.40
CA GLY A 48 2.55 -16.81 -15.38
C GLY A 48 3.60 -16.27 -16.34
N ARG A 49 4.27 -17.20 -17.03
CA ARG A 49 5.24 -16.90 -18.09
C ARG A 49 4.59 -16.17 -19.27
N ALA A 50 3.35 -16.50 -19.60
CA ALA A 50 2.63 -15.89 -20.73
C ALA A 50 2.38 -14.40 -20.49
N ASP A 51 2.06 -14.01 -19.25
CA ASP A 51 1.96 -12.61 -18.82
C ASP A 51 3.26 -11.86 -19.06
N VAL A 52 4.39 -12.45 -18.66
CA VAL A 52 5.72 -11.86 -18.86
C VAL A 52 5.97 -11.64 -20.35
N ILE A 53 5.65 -12.62 -21.20
CA ILE A 53 5.79 -12.49 -22.65
C ILE A 53 4.90 -11.38 -23.21
N ASN A 54 3.64 -11.30 -22.78
CA ASN A 54 2.71 -10.27 -23.25
C ASN A 54 3.16 -8.86 -22.83
N LEU A 55 3.63 -8.70 -21.59
CA LEU A 55 4.14 -7.43 -21.08
C LEU A 55 5.47 -7.02 -21.76
N LEU A 56 6.36 -7.98 -22.02
CA LEU A 56 7.60 -7.75 -22.76
C LEU A 56 7.33 -7.29 -24.20
N LYS A 57 6.31 -7.86 -24.86
CA LYS A 57 5.85 -7.44 -26.19
C LYS A 57 5.45 -5.96 -26.22
N TYR A 58 4.98 -5.40 -25.10
CA TYR A 58 4.61 -3.99 -24.98
C TYR A 58 5.70 -3.09 -24.40
N GLY A 59 6.87 -3.64 -24.07
CA GLY A 59 8.04 -2.90 -23.62
C GLY A 59 8.24 -2.85 -22.11
N TYR A 60 7.44 -3.57 -21.32
CA TYR A 60 7.65 -3.71 -19.88
C TYR A 60 8.71 -4.79 -19.63
N LYS A 61 9.92 -4.35 -19.30
CA LYS A 61 11.10 -5.24 -19.14
C LYS A 61 11.43 -5.57 -17.69
N ASN A 62 10.73 -4.96 -16.74
CA ASN A 62 10.91 -5.09 -15.31
C ASN A 62 9.83 -6.00 -14.67
N VAL A 63 9.49 -7.09 -15.37
CA VAL A 63 8.42 -8.02 -15.01
C VAL A 63 9.02 -9.34 -14.53
N ILE A 64 8.41 -10.00 -13.56
CA ILE A 64 8.77 -11.34 -13.11
C ILE A 64 7.52 -12.19 -12.85
N ALA A 65 7.54 -13.45 -13.27
CA ALA A 65 6.48 -14.42 -12.99
C ALA A 65 6.73 -15.16 -11.66
N LEU A 66 5.64 -15.53 -11.00
CA LEU A 66 5.66 -16.44 -9.85
C LEU A 66 5.72 -17.92 -10.26
N GLU A 67 5.32 -18.21 -11.51
CA GLU A 67 5.23 -19.54 -12.11
C GLU A 67 4.29 -20.47 -11.35
N GLY A 68 2.99 -20.36 -11.64
CA GLY A 68 1.95 -21.37 -11.37
C GLY A 68 2.01 -21.98 -9.97
N ALA A 69 1.81 -21.15 -8.94
CA ALA A 69 1.73 -21.48 -7.52
C ALA A 69 1.62 -22.98 -7.20
N GLN A 70 2.77 -23.66 -7.14
CA GLN A 70 2.89 -24.97 -6.48
C GLN A 70 2.95 -24.77 -4.96
N GLY A 71 1.99 -23.99 -4.44
CA GLY A 71 1.75 -23.74 -3.01
C GLY A 71 2.88 -23.05 -2.25
N LYS A 72 3.84 -22.41 -2.94
CA LYS A 72 4.94 -21.71 -2.28
C LYS A 72 5.45 -20.54 -3.11
N ILE A 73 5.46 -19.35 -2.49
CA ILE A 73 6.10 -18.18 -3.07
C ILE A 73 7.63 -18.34 -3.08
N PRO A 74 8.27 -18.18 -4.25
CA PRO A 74 9.72 -18.23 -4.41
C PRO A 74 10.47 -17.26 -3.48
N GLU A 75 11.60 -17.69 -2.92
CA GLU A 75 12.40 -16.82 -2.03
C GLU A 75 13.05 -15.67 -2.83
N THR A 76 13.35 -15.94 -4.11
CA THR A 76 13.84 -14.94 -5.07
C THR A 76 12.92 -13.71 -5.13
N ILE A 77 11.60 -13.91 -5.11
CA ILE A 77 10.61 -12.83 -5.19
C ILE A 77 10.60 -12.02 -3.89
N LYS A 78 10.68 -12.68 -2.74
CA LYS A 78 10.68 -12.01 -1.43
C LYS A 78 11.88 -11.10 -1.28
N GLU A 79 13.07 -11.62 -1.55
CA GLU A 79 14.31 -10.86 -1.42
C GLU A 79 14.38 -9.72 -2.44
N LEU A 80 14.01 -10.00 -3.70
CA LEU A 80 14.02 -8.97 -4.72
C LEU A 80 12.99 -7.87 -4.43
N SER A 81 11.79 -8.21 -3.95
CA SER A 81 10.76 -7.21 -3.60
C SER A 81 11.23 -6.19 -2.57
N LYS A 82 12.04 -6.59 -1.58
CA LYS A 82 12.58 -5.69 -0.55
C LYS A 82 13.59 -4.68 -1.10
N GLN A 83 14.33 -5.06 -2.15
CA GLN A 83 15.34 -4.22 -2.77
C GLN A 83 14.74 -3.16 -3.70
N LYS A 84 13.52 -3.40 -4.18
CA LYS A 84 12.83 -2.51 -5.12
C LYS A 84 12.14 -1.34 -4.41
N LYS A 85 12.14 -0.19 -5.08
CA LYS A 85 11.47 1.02 -4.60
C LYS A 85 9.95 0.86 -4.66
N ILE A 86 9.45 0.43 -5.82
CA ILE A 86 8.02 0.21 -6.08
C ILE A 86 7.81 -1.23 -6.57
N VAL A 87 6.89 -1.95 -5.94
CA VAL A 87 6.47 -3.28 -6.35
C VAL A 87 4.98 -3.28 -6.68
N ILE A 88 4.66 -3.71 -7.89
CA ILE A 88 3.30 -3.79 -8.41
C ILE A 88 2.93 -5.26 -8.59
N ALA A 89 1.84 -5.72 -7.98
CA ALA A 89 1.26 -7.00 -8.34
C ALA A 89 0.23 -6.79 -9.45
N PHE A 90 0.49 -7.30 -10.65
CA PHE A 90 -0.43 -7.23 -11.78
C PHE A 90 -1.02 -8.62 -12.02
N LEU A 91 -2.29 -8.77 -11.65
CA LEU A 91 -2.96 -10.08 -11.53
C LEU A 91 -4.21 -10.12 -12.39
N ASP A 92 -4.68 -11.34 -12.66
CA ASP A 92 -5.81 -11.61 -13.57
C ASP A 92 -7.13 -11.06 -13.04
N GLY A 93 -8.12 -10.83 -13.91
CA GLY A 93 -9.39 -10.21 -13.55
C GLY A 93 -10.38 -11.15 -12.86
N ASP A 94 -9.89 -12.23 -12.24
CA ASP A 94 -10.67 -13.37 -11.77
C ASP A 94 -10.41 -13.70 -10.28
N HIS A 95 -11.01 -14.78 -9.77
CA HIS A 95 -10.77 -15.20 -8.39
C HIS A 95 -9.38 -15.81 -8.16
N GLY A 96 -8.74 -16.36 -9.20
CA GLY A 96 -7.38 -16.88 -9.15
C GLY A 96 -6.38 -15.80 -8.75
N GLY A 97 -6.43 -14.64 -9.39
CA GLY A 97 -5.51 -13.57 -9.04
C GLY A 97 -5.74 -12.98 -7.63
N ASP A 98 -6.96 -13.02 -7.10
CA ASP A 98 -7.20 -12.63 -5.70
C ASP A 98 -6.53 -13.60 -4.70
N LEU A 99 -6.49 -14.89 -5.04
CA LEU A 99 -5.83 -15.92 -4.23
C LEU A 99 -4.31 -15.71 -4.22
N ILE A 100 -3.73 -15.43 -5.39
CA ILE A 100 -2.29 -15.17 -5.52
C ILE A 100 -1.89 -13.91 -4.75
N LEU A 101 -2.71 -12.85 -4.81
CA LEU A 101 -2.46 -11.67 -3.98
C LEU A 101 -2.40 -12.02 -2.49
N ARG A 102 -3.34 -12.84 -2.00
CA ARG A 102 -3.36 -13.27 -0.60
C ARG A 102 -2.14 -14.11 -0.25
N GLU A 103 -1.70 -14.98 -1.15
CA GLU A 103 -0.51 -15.81 -0.95
C GLU A 103 0.76 -14.95 -0.84
N LEU A 104 0.93 -13.97 -1.75
CA LEU A 104 2.04 -13.02 -1.70
C LEU A 104 2.07 -12.25 -0.38
N LEU A 105 0.91 -11.79 0.10
CA LEU A 105 0.79 -11.07 1.37
C LEU A 105 1.07 -11.97 2.57
N ALA A 106 0.56 -13.21 2.56
CA ALA A 106 0.77 -14.19 3.62
C ALA A 106 2.26 -14.55 3.78
N HIS A 107 3.02 -14.50 2.68
CA HIS A 107 4.46 -14.77 2.66
C HIS A 107 5.35 -13.52 2.79
N ASN A 108 4.78 -12.40 3.26
CA ASN A 108 5.50 -11.14 3.53
C ASN A 108 6.23 -10.56 2.29
N VAL A 109 5.70 -10.76 1.08
CA VAL A 109 6.21 -10.06 -0.11
C VAL A 109 5.82 -8.59 -0.03
N LYS A 110 6.79 -7.69 -0.26
CA LYS A 110 6.52 -6.25 -0.31
C LYS A 110 5.71 -5.94 -1.58
N ILE A 111 4.51 -5.39 -1.43
CA ILE A 111 3.65 -4.93 -2.53
C ILE A 111 3.15 -3.52 -2.21
N ASP A 112 3.41 -2.57 -3.10
CA ASP A 112 2.98 -1.18 -2.95
C ASP A 112 1.64 -0.93 -3.68
N TYR A 113 1.51 -1.46 -4.89
CA TYR A 113 0.34 -1.28 -5.75
C TYR A 113 -0.19 -2.61 -6.28
N VAL A 114 -1.48 -2.66 -6.53
CA VAL A 114 -2.17 -3.78 -7.17
C VAL A 114 -2.83 -3.26 -8.44
N ALA A 115 -2.44 -3.82 -9.57
CA ALA A 115 -3.11 -3.67 -10.85
C ALA A 115 -3.93 -4.94 -11.12
N ARG A 116 -5.13 -4.77 -11.67
CA ARG A 116 -6.01 -5.89 -12.01
C ARG A 116 -6.37 -5.82 -13.48
N ALA A 117 -6.30 -6.95 -14.16
CA ALA A 117 -6.88 -7.06 -15.49
C ALA A 117 -8.41 -6.80 -15.42
N PRO A 118 -9.04 -6.36 -16.52
CA PRO A 118 -10.48 -6.23 -16.60
C PRO A 118 -11.19 -7.53 -16.18
N ALA A 119 -12.36 -7.40 -15.56
CA ALA A 119 -13.09 -8.55 -15.02
C ALA A 119 -13.25 -9.69 -16.05
N GLY A 120 -12.82 -10.89 -15.67
CA GLY A 120 -12.88 -12.09 -16.53
C GLY A 120 -11.86 -12.13 -17.67
N LYS A 121 -10.84 -11.28 -17.67
CA LYS A 121 -9.69 -11.36 -18.58
C LYS A 121 -8.41 -11.72 -17.84
N GLU A 122 -7.55 -12.44 -18.52
CA GLU A 122 -6.19 -12.78 -18.06
C GLU A 122 -5.18 -11.76 -18.60
N VAL A 123 -4.07 -11.56 -17.89
CA VAL A 123 -3.01 -10.63 -18.27
C VAL A 123 -2.38 -11.03 -19.61
N GLU A 124 -2.27 -12.32 -19.90
CA GLU A 124 -1.78 -12.85 -21.18
C GLU A 124 -2.63 -12.43 -22.40
N GLU A 125 -3.93 -12.17 -22.21
CA GLU A 125 -4.87 -11.82 -23.28
C GLU A 125 -4.98 -10.30 -23.53
N LEU A 126 -4.40 -9.48 -22.66
CA LEU A 126 -4.58 -8.03 -22.72
C LEU A 126 -3.92 -7.40 -23.94
N THR A 127 -4.64 -6.45 -24.55
CA THR A 127 -4.07 -5.56 -25.56
C THR A 127 -3.18 -4.50 -24.90
N LYS A 128 -2.28 -3.88 -25.68
CA LYS A 128 -1.42 -2.78 -25.20
C LYS A 128 -2.20 -1.68 -24.47
N LYS A 129 -3.38 -1.33 -24.97
CA LYS A 129 -4.23 -0.28 -24.39
C LYS A 129 -4.79 -0.69 -23.03
N GLU A 130 -5.17 -1.96 -22.89
CA GLU A 130 -5.71 -2.50 -21.64
C GLU A 130 -4.62 -2.65 -20.58
N VAL A 131 -3.41 -3.08 -20.96
CA VAL A 131 -2.24 -3.11 -20.06
C VAL A 131 -1.92 -1.73 -19.51
N VAL A 132 -1.83 -0.72 -20.38
CA VAL A 132 -1.57 0.67 -19.97
C VAL A 132 -2.65 1.15 -19.00
N LYS A 133 -3.92 0.95 -19.36
CA LYS A 133 -5.05 1.35 -18.52
C LYS A 133 -5.03 0.65 -17.15
N ALA A 134 -4.78 -0.65 -17.11
CA ALA A 134 -4.75 -1.41 -15.85
C ALA A 134 -3.62 -0.96 -14.92
N LEU A 135 -2.47 -0.58 -15.49
CA LEU A 135 -1.34 -0.03 -14.73
C LEU A 135 -1.55 1.43 -14.31
N GLU A 136 -2.26 2.24 -15.10
CA GLU A 136 -2.66 3.61 -14.72
C GLU A 136 -3.72 3.61 -13.62
N ASP A 137 -4.68 2.69 -13.70
CA ASP A 137 -5.76 2.48 -12.72
C ASP A 137 -5.30 1.67 -11.49
N MET A 138 -3.99 1.41 -11.34
CA MET A 138 -3.46 0.63 -10.22
C MET A 138 -3.81 1.28 -8.87
N VAL A 139 -4.12 0.43 -7.90
CA VAL A 139 -4.62 0.86 -6.60
C VAL A 139 -3.58 0.55 -5.53
N PRO A 140 -3.25 1.48 -4.61
CA PRO A 140 -2.41 1.16 -3.47
C PRO A 140 -2.95 -0.04 -2.69
N LEU A 141 -2.07 -0.93 -2.22
CA LEU A 141 -2.45 -2.19 -1.57
C LEU A 141 -3.49 -1.98 -0.44
N VAL A 142 -3.30 -0.96 0.39
CA VAL A 142 -4.19 -0.64 1.51
C VAL A 142 -5.62 -0.32 1.04
N GLN A 143 -5.74 0.40 -0.08
CA GLN A 143 -7.05 0.74 -0.66
C GLN A 143 -7.68 -0.49 -1.33
N HIS A 144 -6.89 -1.35 -1.96
CA HIS A 144 -7.37 -2.59 -2.55
C HIS A 144 -7.95 -3.54 -1.49
N LEU A 145 -7.26 -3.69 -0.36
CA LEU A 145 -7.72 -4.52 0.76
C LEU A 145 -9.03 -4.02 1.40
N LYS A 146 -9.26 -2.69 1.44
CA LYS A 146 -10.52 -2.10 1.89
C LYS A 146 -11.68 -2.48 0.96
N LYS A 147 -11.47 -2.37 -0.36
CA LYS A 147 -12.47 -2.78 -1.37
C LYS A 147 -12.79 -4.27 -1.29
N MET A 148 -11.80 -5.14 -1.09
CA MET A 148 -12.05 -6.59 -0.89
C MET A 148 -12.88 -6.90 0.37
N LYS A 149 -12.71 -6.13 1.46
CA LYS A 149 -13.50 -6.32 2.69
C LYS A 149 -14.92 -5.78 2.54
N GLU A 150 -15.12 -4.70 1.79
CA GLU A 150 -16.43 -4.13 1.48
C GLU A 150 -17.20 -4.98 0.44
N TYR A 151 -16.50 -5.70 -0.44
CA TYR A 151 -17.09 -6.67 -1.38
C TYR A 151 -17.40 -8.05 -0.75
N LYS A 152 -17.79 -8.07 0.53
CA LYS A 152 -18.62 -9.16 1.06
C LYS A 152 -20.08 -8.70 1.21
N PRO A 153 -20.89 -8.77 0.15
CA PRO A 153 -22.32 -8.99 0.29
C PRO A 153 -22.70 -10.42 -0.16
N VAL A 154 -23.25 -11.18 0.79
CA VAL A 154 -24.21 -12.29 0.63
C VAL A 154 -23.79 -13.52 -0.20
N GLN A 155 -22.97 -14.41 0.40
CA GLN A 155 -23.14 -15.90 0.37
C GLN A 155 -21.89 -16.61 0.92
N ALA A 156 -21.72 -16.58 2.25
CA ALA A 156 -21.06 -17.64 3.03
C ALA A 156 -21.45 -17.51 4.51
N VAL A 157 -22.72 -17.22 4.78
CA VAL A 157 -23.37 -17.59 6.03
C VAL A 157 -23.87 -19.01 5.82
N LYS A 158 -23.03 -20.00 6.16
CA LYS A 158 -23.33 -21.40 6.51
C LYS A 158 -22.07 -22.24 6.32
N ALA A 159 -21.14 -22.20 7.27
CA ALA A 159 -20.21 -23.30 7.53
C ALA A 159 -19.29 -23.12 8.76
N GLU A 160 -19.50 -22.18 9.70
CA GLU A 160 -18.68 -22.14 10.93
C GLU A 160 -19.54 -21.87 12.17
N THR A 161 -20.57 -22.69 12.35
CA THR A 161 -21.37 -22.79 13.59
C THR A 161 -21.10 -24.10 14.33
N GLN A 162 -19.98 -24.81 14.06
CA GLN A 162 -19.75 -26.14 14.66
C GLN A 162 -18.41 -26.39 15.34
N VAL A 163 -17.55 -25.38 15.56
CA VAL A 163 -16.28 -25.62 16.31
C VAL A 163 -16.19 -24.83 17.64
N GLN A 164 -17.16 -23.99 17.96
CA GLN A 164 -17.15 -23.20 19.22
C GLN A 164 -17.61 -23.99 20.48
N ALA A 165 -17.81 -25.30 20.41
CA ALA A 165 -18.45 -26.05 21.50
C ALA A 165 -17.51 -26.83 22.44
N GLN A 166 -16.18 -26.66 22.44
CA GLN A 166 -15.35 -27.57 23.28
C GLN A 166 -14.10 -27.06 24.01
N LEU A 167 -13.82 -25.75 24.13
CA LEU A 167 -12.66 -25.32 24.94
C LEU A 167 -12.97 -24.23 25.99
N GLN A 168 -14.24 -23.94 26.27
CA GLN A 168 -14.65 -23.24 27.49
C GLN A 168 -14.75 -24.20 28.67
N VAL A 169 -13.61 -24.67 29.16
CA VAL A 169 -13.45 -25.17 30.53
C VAL A 169 -11.96 -25.04 30.84
N LEU A 170 -11.63 -23.97 31.56
CA LEU A 170 -10.54 -23.81 32.54
C LEU A 170 -10.28 -22.31 32.68
N GLU A 171 -11.20 -21.65 33.39
CA GLU A 171 -10.96 -20.35 34.03
C GLU A 171 -10.08 -20.53 35.28
N GLY A 172 -9.29 -19.49 35.58
CA GLY A 172 -8.56 -19.28 36.83
C GLY A 172 -7.06 -19.58 36.69
N VAL A 173 -6.13 -18.65 36.96
CA VAL A 173 -5.84 -18.15 38.32
C VAL A 173 -4.84 -16.95 38.25
N GLN A 174 -5.22 -15.84 38.90
CA GLN A 174 -4.43 -14.87 39.71
C GLN A 174 -3.44 -13.81 39.11
N GLN A 175 -3.25 -12.80 39.96
CA GLN A 175 -2.80 -11.40 39.78
C GLN A 175 -1.27 -11.17 39.93
N ALA A 176 -0.83 -9.95 39.57
CA ALA A 176 0.50 -9.29 39.55
C ALA A 176 1.25 -9.18 40.93
N PRO A 177 2.42 -8.47 41.13
CA PRO A 177 3.30 -7.62 40.26
C PRO A 177 4.86 -7.69 40.51
N THR A 178 5.62 -6.74 39.92
CA THR A 178 7.06 -6.30 40.11
C THR A 178 8.13 -6.99 39.22
N VAL A 179 9.08 -6.32 38.54
CA VAL A 179 9.83 -5.05 38.75
C VAL A 179 10.35 -4.48 37.41
N SER A 180 10.35 -3.14 37.25
CA SER A 180 11.16 -2.35 36.28
C SER A 180 12.67 -2.40 36.67
N PRO A 181 13.69 -1.94 35.87
CA PRO A 181 13.64 -0.87 34.86
C PRO A 181 14.64 -0.93 33.65
N GLN A 182 14.31 -0.27 32.52
CA GLN A 182 15.09 0.82 31.87
C GLN A 182 14.87 0.95 30.35
N ALA A 183 14.30 2.11 29.99
CA ALA A 183 14.70 3.01 28.89
C ALA A 183 14.67 2.53 27.43
N ALA A 184 13.52 2.75 26.78
CA ALA A 184 13.42 3.59 25.58
C ALA A 184 11.99 4.14 25.48
N LYS A 185 11.84 5.45 25.29
CA LYS A 185 10.55 6.16 25.28
C LYS A 185 9.73 5.77 24.04
N GLU A 186 8.73 4.91 24.24
CA GLU A 186 7.54 4.87 23.40
C GLU A 186 6.49 5.76 24.05
N VAL A 187 6.31 6.98 23.56
CA VAL A 187 5.04 7.68 23.78
C VAL A 187 4.10 7.21 22.68
N LEU A 188 3.57 6.00 22.84
CA LEU A 188 2.37 5.58 22.14
C LEU A 188 1.24 6.46 22.65
N VAL A 189 1.03 7.59 21.98
CA VAL A 189 -0.13 8.44 22.21
C VAL A 189 -1.35 7.60 21.86
N LYS A 190 -2.05 7.08 22.88
CA LYS A 190 -3.35 6.42 22.72
C LYS A 190 -4.35 7.48 22.27
N ILE A 191 -4.57 7.57 20.97
CA ILE A 191 -5.56 8.48 20.39
C ILE A 191 -6.96 7.91 20.70
N PRO A 192 -7.84 8.67 21.38
CA PRO A 192 -9.20 8.24 21.64
C PRO A 192 -9.97 8.03 20.33
N SER A 193 -10.82 7.00 20.28
CA SER A 193 -11.63 6.63 19.10
C SER A 193 -12.46 7.80 18.54
N GLN A 194 -12.90 8.72 19.39
CA GLN A 194 -13.67 9.91 18.98
C GLN A 194 -12.86 10.85 18.06
N VAL A 195 -11.55 10.93 18.27
CA VAL A 195 -10.66 11.77 17.46
C VAL A 195 -10.37 11.08 16.13
N LEU A 196 -10.21 9.74 16.14
CA LEU A 196 -10.08 8.93 14.92
C LEU A 196 -11.30 9.05 14.00
N GLU A 197 -12.51 9.10 14.56
CA GLU A 197 -13.72 9.35 13.77
C GLU A 197 -13.75 10.76 13.19
N ARG A 198 -13.40 11.78 13.98
CA ARG A 198 -13.26 13.17 13.48
C ARG A 198 -12.22 13.31 12.37
N ILE A 199 -11.09 12.61 12.50
CA ILE A 199 -10.02 12.54 11.49
C ILE A 199 -10.55 11.96 10.16
N ARG A 200 -11.45 10.96 10.21
CA ARG A 200 -12.08 10.38 9.02
C ARG A 200 -13.05 11.37 8.35
N THR A 201 -13.82 12.11 9.14
CA THR A 201 -14.78 13.10 8.62
C THR A 201 -14.09 14.39 8.13
N LEU A 202 -12.86 14.63 8.56
CA LEU A 202 -12.05 15.79 8.17
C LEU A 202 -11.54 15.75 6.73
N SER A 203 -11.37 14.55 6.17
CA SER A 203 -10.79 14.36 4.84
C SER A 203 -11.70 14.95 3.77
N GLY A 204 -11.28 16.05 3.15
CA GLY A 204 -12.02 16.80 2.13
C GLY A 204 -12.71 18.09 2.64
N THR A 205 -12.61 18.41 3.93
CA THR A 205 -13.26 19.60 4.53
C THR A 205 -12.35 20.83 4.57
N LEU A 206 -11.02 20.66 4.46
CA LEU A 206 -10.03 21.73 4.67
C LEU A 206 -10.13 22.42 6.05
N GLU A 207 -10.65 21.71 7.04
CA GLU A 207 -10.74 22.16 8.43
C GLU A 207 -9.61 21.58 9.28
N GLY A 208 -9.41 22.17 10.46
CA GLY A 208 -8.45 21.74 11.45
C GLY A 208 -8.99 21.93 12.87
N TYR A 209 -8.70 20.94 13.71
CA TYR A 209 -9.09 20.85 15.10
C TYR A 209 -7.85 20.98 15.98
N LEU A 210 -7.93 21.83 17.00
CA LEU A 210 -6.90 21.99 18.02
C LEU A 210 -7.37 21.32 19.32
N TYR A 211 -6.53 20.50 19.92
CA TYR A 211 -6.83 19.75 21.14
C TYR A 211 -5.83 20.07 22.27
N ASP A 212 -6.30 19.95 23.51
CA ASP A 212 -5.48 20.02 24.72
C ASP A 212 -4.79 18.67 25.04
N GLU A 213 -4.03 18.59 26.14
CA GLU A 213 -3.33 17.35 26.55
C GLU A 213 -4.26 16.16 26.84
N ASN A 214 -5.54 16.44 27.12
CA ASN A 214 -6.57 15.47 27.45
C ASN A 214 -7.47 15.11 26.25
N TRP A 215 -7.10 15.53 25.02
CA TRP A 215 -7.91 15.37 23.81
C TRP A 215 -9.24 16.13 23.79
N ASN A 216 -9.39 17.15 24.63
CA ASN A 216 -10.55 18.05 24.53
C ASN A 216 -10.34 19.05 23.40
N GLU A 217 -11.37 19.25 22.59
CA GLU A 217 -11.37 20.22 21.50
C GLU A 217 -11.37 21.65 22.06
N ILE A 218 -10.35 22.42 21.71
CA ILE A 218 -10.22 23.83 22.09
C ILE A 218 -10.89 24.72 21.05
N ALA A 219 -10.68 24.40 19.77
CA ALA A 219 -11.22 25.17 18.65
C ALA A 219 -11.17 24.37 17.35
N THR A 220 -12.13 24.69 16.48
CA THR A 220 -12.17 24.26 15.08
C THR A 220 -11.96 25.48 14.19
N VAL A 221 -11.03 25.41 13.24
CA VAL A 221 -10.66 26.51 12.32
C VAL A 221 -10.36 25.98 10.93
N GLN A 222 -10.43 26.83 9.90
CA GLN A 222 -9.99 26.44 8.56
C GLN A 222 -8.46 26.30 8.50
N VAL A 223 -7.95 25.42 7.63
CA VAL A 223 -6.50 25.14 7.48
C VAL A 223 -5.68 26.41 7.27
N ARG A 224 -6.23 27.39 6.53
CA ARG A 224 -5.57 28.68 6.28
C ARG A 224 -5.44 29.55 7.52
N GLU A 225 -6.33 29.37 8.49
CA GLU A 225 -6.41 30.16 9.72
C GLU A 225 -5.69 29.49 10.90
N ILE A 226 -5.26 28.23 10.77
CA ILE A 226 -4.51 27.50 11.81
C ILE A 226 -3.27 28.30 12.24
N VAL A 227 -2.53 28.87 11.29
CA VAL A 227 -1.33 29.68 11.59
C VAL A 227 -1.69 30.90 12.44
N SER A 228 -2.69 31.68 12.03
CA SER A 228 -3.13 32.88 12.74
C SER A 228 -3.71 32.56 14.12
N LYS A 229 -4.45 31.45 14.23
CA LYS A 229 -5.04 31.02 15.50
C LYS A 229 -3.98 30.52 16.47
N LEU A 230 -3.00 29.75 15.98
CA LEU A 230 -1.90 29.23 16.77
C LEU A 230 -0.97 30.37 17.25
N GLU A 231 -0.76 31.41 16.44
CA GLU A 231 -0.04 32.62 16.83
C GLU A 231 -0.76 33.37 17.97
N SER A 232 -2.10 33.48 17.87
CA SER A 232 -2.96 34.20 18.83
C SER A 232 -3.18 33.46 20.17
N LEU A 233 -3.00 32.13 20.20
CA LEU A 233 -3.15 31.31 21.40
C LEU A 233 -1.89 31.33 22.27
N GLU A 234 -2.04 31.17 23.58
CA GLU A 234 -0.92 31.11 24.53
C GLU A 234 -0.11 29.81 24.39
N LYS A 235 1.15 29.84 24.84
CA LYS A 235 2.01 28.64 24.90
C LYS A 235 1.38 27.61 25.86
N ASP A 236 1.54 26.32 25.56
CA ASP A 236 1.05 25.17 26.36
C ASP A 236 -0.47 24.95 26.41
N LYS A 237 -1.29 25.75 25.70
CA LYS A 237 -2.73 25.48 25.60
C LYS A 237 -3.07 24.36 24.63
N VAL A 238 -2.30 24.20 23.56
CA VAL A 238 -2.57 23.24 22.49
C VAL A 238 -1.51 22.15 22.51
N ALA A 239 -1.94 20.91 22.72
CA ALA A 239 -1.05 19.75 22.76
C ALA A 239 -1.09 18.95 21.45
N TYR A 240 -2.25 18.88 20.79
CA TYR A 240 -2.41 18.14 19.54
C TYR A 240 -3.14 18.96 18.50
N ILE A 241 -2.70 18.88 17.24
CA ILE A 241 -3.34 19.57 16.12
C ILE A 241 -3.64 18.56 15.03
N VAL A 242 -4.88 18.54 14.55
CA VAL A 242 -5.33 17.67 13.46
C VAL A 242 -5.90 18.54 12.36
N PHE A 243 -5.43 18.43 11.12
CA PHE A 243 -6.01 19.22 10.03
C PHE A 243 -5.85 18.57 8.67
N ASP A 244 -6.81 18.83 7.79
CA ASP A 244 -6.78 18.32 6.41
C ASP A 244 -5.94 19.22 5.50
N GLY A 245 -4.63 19.18 5.68
CA GLY A 245 -3.70 19.99 4.91
C GLY A 245 -2.26 19.46 4.89
N VAL A 246 -1.39 20.22 4.23
CA VAL A 246 0.03 19.89 4.11
C VAL A 246 0.77 20.40 5.34
N ILE A 247 1.49 19.51 6.02
CA ILE A 247 2.42 19.88 7.08
C ILE A 247 3.63 20.54 6.43
N THR A 248 3.74 21.86 6.58
CA THR A 248 4.88 22.64 6.06
C THR A 248 5.88 22.93 7.16
N GLN A 249 7.15 23.19 6.82
CA GLN A 249 8.20 23.55 7.79
C GLN A 249 7.77 24.73 8.69
N ARG A 250 7.13 25.77 8.12
CA ARG A 250 6.63 26.93 8.89
C ARG A 250 5.63 26.53 9.99
N LEU A 251 4.77 25.55 9.70
CA LEU A 251 3.80 25.07 10.68
C LEU A 251 4.47 24.22 11.77
N VAL A 252 5.48 23.42 11.40
CA VAL A 252 6.28 22.63 12.36
C VAL A 252 7.04 23.54 13.32
N ASP A 253 7.64 24.62 12.81
CA ASP A 253 8.38 25.58 13.62
C ASP A 253 7.45 26.32 14.60
N LEU A 254 6.25 26.71 14.15
CA LEU A 254 5.22 27.33 15.01
C LEU A 254 4.70 26.36 16.07
N ALA A 255 4.45 25.10 15.69
CA ALA A 255 4.02 24.05 16.61
C ALA A 255 5.08 23.81 17.70
N SER A 256 6.36 23.78 17.31
CA SER A 256 7.48 23.64 18.25
C SER A 256 7.59 24.84 19.20
N ALA A 257 7.41 26.06 18.70
CA ALA A 257 7.45 27.28 19.53
C ALA A 257 6.30 27.39 20.55
N LYS A 258 5.18 26.71 20.29
CA LYS A 258 3.98 26.67 21.14
C LYS A 258 3.86 25.40 22.00
N ASN A 259 4.87 24.52 21.93
CA ASN A 259 4.98 23.26 22.67
C ASN A 259 3.90 22.21 22.32
N VAL A 260 3.52 22.15 21.05
CA VAL A 260 2.59 21.13 20.53
C VAL A 260 3.32 19.79 20.47
N LYS A 261 2.75 18.75 21.07
CA LYS A 261 3.35 17.41 21.14
C LYS A 261 3.18 16.63 19.84
N VAL A 262 2.00 16.68 19.23
CA VAL A 262 1.71 15.93 18.00
C VAL A 262 0.98 16.81 16.99
N LEU A 263 1.42 16.72 15.74
CA LEU A 263 0.82 17.42 14.61
C LEU A 263 0.44 16.41 13.53
N ILE A 264 -0.86 16.37 13.25
CA ILE A 264 -1.51 15.39 12.38
C ILE A 264 -2.03 16.13 11.16
N GLY A 265 -1.50 15.80 9.99
CA GLY A 265 -1.86 16.44 8.72
C GLY A 265 -2.21 15.43 7.64
N SER A 266 -2.81 15.90 6.55
CA SER A 266 -3.13 15.06 5.38
C SER A 266 -1.85 14.49 4.73
N ARG A 267 -0.78 15.30 4.66
CA ARG A 267 0.54 14.88 4.16
C ARG A 267 1.68 15.72 4.73
N ILE A 268 2.89 15.16 4.79
CA ILE A 268 4.09 15.90 5.18
C ILE A 268 4.72 16.55 3.94
N GLY A 269 4.91 17.86 3.94
CA GLY A 269 5.46 18.65 2.83
C GLY A 269 6.82 19.25 3.14
N GLY A 270 7.88 18.69 2.56
CA GLY A 270 9.21 19.32 2.49
C GLY A 270 9.82 19.67 3.86
N VAL A 271 9.54 18.90 4.90
CA VAL A 271 10.08 19.12 6.24
C VAL A 271 11.52 18.61 6.30
N THR A 272 12.47 19.52 6.38
CA THR A 272 13.91 19.22 6.44
C THR A 272 14.43 19.16 7.87
N LYS A 273 13.77 19.84 8.81
CA LYS A 273 14.15 19.89 10.22
C LYS A 273 12.98 19.47 11.10
N LYS A 274 13.07 18.26 11.66
CA LYS A 274 12.12 17.72 12.63
C LYS A 274 12.61 18.07 14.05
N PRO A 275 11.92 18.96 14.78
CA PRO A 275 12.30 19.27 16.15
C PRO A 275 11.90 18.11 17.08
N GLU A 276 12.74 17.75 18.05
CA GLU A 276 12.53 16.57 18.92
C GLU A 276 11.28 16.66 19.81
N ASN A 277 10.70 17.86 19.95
CA ASN A 277 9.53 18.10 20.77
C ASN A 277 8.18 17.97 20.02
N VAL A 278 8.19 17.82 18.69
CA VAL A 278 6.97 17.71 17.90
C VAL A 278 6.98 16.43 17.07
N GLU A 279 6.04 15.54 17.35
CA GLU A 279 5.80 14.35 16.54
C GLU A 279 4.91 14.70 15.34
N LEU A 280 5.34 14.32 14.15
CA LEU A 280 4.61 14.55 12.91
C LEU A 280 3.98 13.25 12.47
N LEU A 281 2.65 13.20 12.48
CA LEU A 281 1.88 12.07 12.03
C LEU A 281 1.05 12.49 10.82
N THR A 282 0.79 11.56 9.92
CA THR A 282 -0.21 11.79 8.89
C THR A 282 -1.55 11.18 9.29
N ILE A 283 -2.64 11.76 8.79
CA ILE A 283 -3.97 11.17 8.87
C ILE A 283 -3.92 9.74 8.32
N THR A 284 -3.12 9.51 7.28
CA THR A 284 -2.85 8.19 6.72
C THR A 284 -2.24 7.24 7.74
N ASP A 285 -1.20 7.67 8.48
CA ASP A 285 -0.52 6.86 9.51
C ASP A 285 -1.47 6.48 10.67
N LEU A 286 -2.36 7.39 11.06
CA LEU A 286 -3.34 7.16 12.12
C LEU A 286 -4.50 6.26 11.71
N LEU A 287 -4.87 6.28 10.43
CA LEU A 287 -5.90 5.40 9.89
C LEU A 287 -5.38 4.02 9.49
N THR A 288 -4.07 3.79 9.62
CA THR A 288 -3.40 2.51 9.35
C THR A 288 -2.94 1.79 10.61
N THR A 289 -3.00 2.43 11.79
CA THR A 289 -2.77 1.81 13.11
C THR A 289 -4.08 1.24 13.67
#